data_AF-A0A2M7VC79-F1
#
_entry.id   AF-A0A2M7VC79-F1
#
_cell.length_a   1.000
_cell.length_b   1.000
_cell.length_c   1.000
_cell.angle_alpha   90.00
_cell.angle_beta   90.00
_cell.angle_gamma   90.00
#
_symmetry.space_group_name_H-M   'P 1'
#
loop_
_entity.id
_entity.type
_entity.pdbx_description
1 polymer ?
#
loop_
_entity_poly.entity_id
_entity_poly.type
_entity_poly.pdbx_seq_one_letter_code
_entity_poly.pdbx_strand_id
1 'polypeptide(L)'
;MVLKRMLRFLKYLNKNILKFGICFLIGLIALYPKLPSINIAHTWVYIRLEDFFILGLTIIWFIQLIFRRAKINTSISWSIFIYWGVGLISLVFSLIYIGPSFENFFPRVAILSYVRRIEYMILFFIAFSTIKSVKDLKDYLIVLSATILGFSLYGVGQHFYLSAWGAFPKFFEKFSFCFPSFQTGNEEFAKGIPLCLPSNARVTSTFAGHYDLSAYLVLVIPILIGVFFSLKKSITKKLLFILSILSITILIFTSSRNAFVAYLGGLSFALSFINKKKYIFPFILLSVFLMLLFSGSMASRFMQTLRFASVVTNNQGQIVGQAD
;
A
#
# COMPACT_ATOMS: atom_id res chain seq x y z
N MET A 1 -28.03 -20.22 -31.69
CA MET A 1 -28.19 -19.86 -30.26
C MET A 1 -26.87 -19.43 -29.60
N VAL A 2 -25.75 -20.11 -29.87
CA VAL A 2 -24.40 -19.81 -29.31
C VAL A 2 -23.90 -18.41 -29.66
N LEU A 3 -23.99 -18.00 -30.93
CA LEU A 3 -23.53 -16.67 -31.39
C LEU A 3 -24.23 -15.50 -30.66
N LYS A 4 -25.54 -15.62 -30.42
CA LYS A 4 -26.34 -14.60 -29.71
C LYS A 4 -25.94 -14.49 -28.23
N ARG A 5 -25.58 -15.63 -27.61
CA ARG A 5 -25.06 -15.67 -26.23
C ARG A 5 -23.66 -15.07 -26.14
N MET A 6 -22.80 -15.34 -27.12
CA MET A 6 -21.45 -14.77 -27.22
C MET A 6 -21.48 -13.24 -27.43
N LEU A 7 -22.33 -12.74 -28.33
CA LEU A 7 -22.50 -11.29 -28.55
C LEU A 7 -23.04 -10.58 -27.30
N ARG A 8 -23.95 -11.22 -26.55
CA ARG A 8 -24.46 -10.68 -25.29
C ARG A 8 -23.36 -10.60 -24.22
N PHE A 9 -22.50 -11.62 -24.15
CA PHE A 9 -21.35 -11.64 -23.25
C PHE A 9 -20.31 -10.57 -23.59
N LEU A 10 -19.95 -10.41 -24.87
CA LEU A 10 -19.03 -9.35 -25.33
C LEU A 10 -19.57 -7.94 -25.04
N LYS A 11 -20.88 -7.71 -25.24
CA LYS A 11 -21.51 -6.43 -24.87
C LYS A 11 -21.45 -6.18 -23.35
N TYR A 12 -21.64 -7.22 -22.55
CA TYR A 12 -21.53 -7.12 -21.09
C TYR A 12 -20.11 -6.83 -20.62
N LEU A 13 -19.11 -7.50 -21.20
CA LEU A 13 -17.69 -7.23 -20.94
C LEU A 13 -17.33 -5.79 -21.30
N ASN A 14 -17.69 -5.33 -22.50
CA ASN A 14 -17.40 -3.96 -22.93
C ASN A 14 -18.03 -2.91 -21.99
N LYS A 15 -19.23 -3.19 -21.45
CA LYS A 15 -19.90 -2.30 -20.49
C LYS A 15 -19.20 -2.23 -19.13
N ASN A 16 -18.52 -3.30 -18.71
CA ASN A 16 -17.93 -3.43 -17.37
C ASN A 16 -16.40 -3.56 -17.38
N ILE A 17 -15.75 -3.32 -18.51
CA ILE A 17 -14.30 -3.53 -18.67
C ILE A 17 -13.48 -2.73 -17.65
N LEU A 18 -13.86 -1.47 -17.40
CA LEU A 18 -13.18 -0.63 -16.41
C LEU A 18 -13.39 -1.15 -14.98
N LYS A 19 -14.59 -1.65 -14.66
CA LYS A 19 -14.87 -2.22 -13.34
C LYS A 19 -14.02 -3.47 -13.10
N PHE A 20 -13.96 -4.37 -14.08
CA PHE A 20 -13.10 -5.55 -13.99
C PHE A 20 -11.62 -5.17 -13.92
N GLY A 21 -11.20 -4.16 -14.69
CA GLY A 21 -9.85 -3.61 -14.63
C GLY A 21 -9.50 -3.05 -13.25
N ILE A 22 -10.40 -2.34 -12.59
CA ILE A 22 -10.18 -1.84 -11.23
C ILE A 22 -10.11 -2.99 -10.22
N CYS A 23 -11.01 -3.97 -10.28
CA CYS A 23 -10.90 -5.16 -9.43
C CYS A 23 -9.56 -5.88 -9.63
N PHE A 24 -9.14 -6.02 -10.89
CA PHE A 24 -7.87 -6.61 -11.24
C PHE A 24 -6.69 -5.80 -10.68
N LEU A 25 -6.71 -4.46 -10.80
CA LEU A 25 -5.66 -3.59 -10.25
C LEU A 25 -5.59 -3.63 -8.71
N ILE A 26 -6.74 -3.67 -8.01
CA ILE A 26 -6.77 -3.81 -6.55
C ILE A 26 -6.00 -5.07 -6.13
N GLY A 27 -6.25 -6.19 -6.80
CA GLY A 27 -5.53 -7.44 -6.55
C GLY A 27 -4.07 -7.40 -7.00
N LEU A 28 -3.83 -7.01 -8.26
CA LEU A 28 -2.52 -7.03 -8.90
C LEU A 28 -1.53 -6.13 -8.15
N ILE A 29 -1.88 -4.87 -7.88
CA ILE A 29 -0.93 -3.91 -7.28
C ILE A 29 -0.45 -4.38 -5.91
N ALA A 30 -1.32 -5.04 -5.14
CA ALA A 30 -0.98 -5.51 -3.80
C ALA A 30 -0.37 -6.92 -3.80
N LEU A 31 -0.82 -7.86 -4.65
CA LEU A 31 -0.38 -9.27 -4.63
C LEU A 31 0.76 -9.59 -5.60
N TYR A 32 0.96 -8.78 -6.64
CA TYR A 32 2.01 -9.00 -7.61
C TYR A 32 3.36 -8.54 -7.03
N PRO A 33 4.40 -9.40 -7.05
CA PRO A 33 5.75 -8.99 -6.68
C PRO A 33 6.26 -7.82 -7.51
N LYS A 34 7.03 -6.91 -6.91
CA LYS A 34 7.51 -5.68 -7.57
C LYS A 34 8.68 -5.94 -8.52
N LEU A 35 8.41 -6.72 -9.55
CA LEU A 35 9.40 -7.08 -10.57
C LEU A 35 9.64 -5.90 -11.54
N PRO A 36 10.91 -5.59 -11.87
CA PRO A 36 11.25 -4.59 -12.85
C PRO A 36 10.89 -5.08 -14.26
N SER A 37 10.39 -4.17 -15.12
CA SER A 37 10.14 -4.48 -16.54
C SER A 37 11.03 -3.65 -17.45
N ILE A 38 11.10 -2.33 -17.27
CA ILE A 38 11.98 -1.44 -18.04
C ILE A 38 12.84 -0.62 -17.08
N ASN A 39 14.16 -0.65 -17.33
CA ASN A 39 15.13 0.17 -16.61
C ASN A 39 15.07 1.63 -17.10
N ILE A 40 15.00 2.58 -16.18
CA ILE A 40 15.12 4.01 -16.48
C ILE A 40 16.54 4.43 -16.08
N ALA A 41 17.34 4.88 -17.05
CA ALA A 41 18.68 5.38 -16.78
C ALA A 41 18.67 6.56 -15.79
N HIS A 42 19.72 6.65 -14.97
CA HIS A 42 19.93 7.69 -13.96
C HIS A 42 18.91 7.69 -12.81
N THR A 43 18.27 6.56 -12.57
CA THR A 43 17.44 6.31 -11.38
C THR A 43 17.43 4.82 -11.05
N TRP A 44 17.04 4.48 -9.83
CA TRP A 44 16.84 3.08 -9.38
C TRP A 44 15.35 2.69 -9.41
N VAL A 45 14.54 3.49 -10.11
CA VAL A 45 13.11 3.25 -10.30
C VAL A 45 12.88 2.62 -11.66
N TYR A 46 12.27 1.45 -11.67
CA TYR A 46 11.89 0.72 -12.87
C TYR A 46 10.42 0.98 -13.20
N ILE A 47 10.10 0.97 -14.50
CA ILE A 47 8.72 0.80 -14.97
C ILE A 47 8.36 -0.66 -14.75
N ARG A 48 7.23 -0.90 -14.11
CA ARG A 48 6.78 -2.24 -13.69
C ARG A 48 5.59 -2.70 -14.51
N LEU A 49 5.23 -3.97 -14.35
CA LEU A 49 4.10 -4.55 -15.04
C LEU A 49 2.78 -3.84 -14.71
N GLU A 50 2.57 -3.45 -13.45
CA GLU A 50 1.36 -2.74 -13.05
C GLU A 50 1.17 -1.40 -13.77
N ASP A 51 2.26 -0.69 -14.08
CA ASP A 51 2.25 0.62 -14.72
C ASP A 51 1.64 0.51 -16.15
N PHE A 52 1.92 -0.58 -16.88
CA PHE A 52 1.31 -0.85 -18.19
C PHE A 52 -0.20 -1.12 -18.11
N PHE A 53 -0.65 -1.82 -17.06
CA PHE A 53 -2.08 -2.06 -16.86
C PHE A 53 -2.82 -0.76 -16.49
N ILE A 54 -2.19 0.11 -15.70
CA ILE A 54 -2.72 1.43 -15.39
C ILE A 54 -2.83 2.27 -16.66
N LEU A 55 -1.78 2.28 -17.50
CA LEU A 55 -1.79 2.98 -18.80
C LEU A 55 -2.89 2.45 -19.72
N GLY A 56 -3.02 1.12 -19.87
CA GLY A 56 -4.05 0.50 -20.68
C GLY A 56 -5.47 0.87 -20.24
N LEU A 57 -5.73 0.84 -18.92
CA LEU A 57 -7.03 1.26 -18.38
C LEU A 57 -7.27 2.76 -18.53
N THR A 58 -6.21 3.57 -18.44
CA THR A 58 -6.28 5.01 -18.68
C THR A 58 -6.69 5.31 -20.12
N ILE A 59 -6.11 4.62 -21.10
CA ILE A 59 -6.47 4.76 -22.52
C ILE A 59 -7.94 4.36 -22.73
N ILE A 60 -8.36 3.20 -22.19
CA ILE A 60 -9.76 2.74 -22.30
C ILE A 60 -10.71 3.75 -21.66
N TRP A 61 -10.36 4.29 -20.50
CA TRP A 61 -11.16 5.30 -19.81
C TRP A 61 -11.27 6.60 -20.61
N PHE A 62 -10.16 7.07 -21.20
CA PHE A 62 -10.15 8.27 -22.03
C PHE A 62 -11.00 8.10 -23.30
N ILE A 63 -10.92 6.94 -23.95
CA ILE A 63 -11.80 6.59 -25.07
C ILE A 63 -13.28 6.63 -24.63
N GLN A 64 -13.61 6.06 -23.46
CA GLN A 64 -14.98 6.12 -22.93
C GLN A 64 -15.42 7.54 -22.56
N LEU A 65 -14.49 8.41 -22.17
CA LEU A 65 -14.76 9.82 -21.88
C LEU A 65 -15.12 10.58 -23.17
N ILE A 66 -14.34 10.40 -24.24
CA ILE A 66 -14.61 10.99 -25.57
C ILE A 66 -15.99 10.56 -26.07
N PHE A 67 -16.32 9.28 -25.94
CA PHE A 67 -17.63 8.74 -26.31
C PHE A 67 -18.75 9.02 -25.29
N ARG A 68 -18.52 9.88 -24.28
CA ARG A 68 -19.47 10.30 -23.24
C ARG A 68 -20.09 9.12 -22.45
N ARG A 69 -19.37 8.01 -22.34
CA ARG A 69 -19.75 6.81 -21.55
C ARG A 69 -19.24 6.85 -20.12
N ALA A 70 -18.20 7.65 -19.85
CA ALA A 70 -17.66 7.91 -18.53
C ALA A 70 -18.01 9.33 -18.06
N LYS A 71 -18.11 9.53 -16.74
CA LYS A 71 -18.33 10.84 -16.11
C LYS A 71 -17.16 11.16 -15.18
N ILE A 72 -16.79 12.43 -15.12
CA ILE A 72 -15.80 12.98 -14.20
C ILE A 72 -16.52 13.61 -13.00
N ASN A 73 -15.98 13.45 -11.79
CA ASN A 73 -16.53 14.08 -10.58
C ASN A 73 -16.12 15.55 -10.49
N THR A 74 -17.04 16.49 -10.70
CA THR A 74 -16.69 17.91 -10.72
C THR A 74 -16.11 18.45 -9.41
N SER A 75 -16.54 17.95 -8.24
CA SER A 75 -16.16 18.56 -6.96
C SER A 75 -14.72 18.28 -6.53
N ILE A 76 -14.25 17.04 -6.70
CA ILE A 76 -12.88 16.64 -6.29
C ILE A 76 -11.87 16.82 -7.44
N SER A 77 -12.32 16.78 -8.70
CA SER A 77 -11.41 16.90 -9.85
C SER A 77 -10.65 18.21 -9.86
N TRP A 78 -11.26 19.32 -9.43
CA TRP A 78 -10.58 20.61 -9.40
C TRP A 78 -9.35 20.61 -8.49
N SER A 79 -9.43 20.00 -7.30
CA SER A 79 -8.27 19.89 -6.40
C SER A 79 -7.14 19.06 -7.03
N ILE A 80 -7.48 17.99 -7.74
CA ILE A 80 -6.50 17.14 -8.43
C ILE A 80 -5.88 17.88 -9.63
N PHE A 81 -6.69 18.59 -10.43
CA PHE A 81 -6.21 19.36 -11.57
C PHE A 81 -5.36 20.56 -11.15
N ILE A 82 -5.71 21.24 -10.06
CA ILE A 82 -4.87 22.30 -9.47
C ILE A 82 -3.54 21.70 -9.02
N TYR A 83 -3.55 20.56 -8.31
CA TYR A 83 -2.32 19.88 -7.91
C TYR A 83 -1.44 19.50 -9.11
N TRP A 84 -2.02 18.96 -10.18
CA TRP A 84 -1.30 18.66 -11.41
C TRP A 84 -0.78 19.92 -12.11
N GLY A 85 -1.56 21.00 -12.14
CA GLY A 85 -1.18 22.28 -12.71
C GLY A 85 0.00 22.92 -11.98
N VAL A 86 -0.05 22.97 -10.65
CA VAL A 86 1.06 23.44 -9.82
C VAL A 86 2.30 22.56 -10.02
N GLY A 87 2.13 21.23 -10.10
CA GLY A 87 3.21 20.30 -10.42
C GLY A 87 3.83 20.56 -11.81
N LEU A 88 3.02 20.89 -12.82
CA LEU A 88 3.50 21.21 -14.16
C LEU A 88 4.30 22.51 -14.17
N ILE A 89 3.79 23.55 -13.50
CA ILE A 89 4.48 24.83 -13.37
C ILE A 89 5.83 24.62 -12.66
N SER A 90 5.84 23.83 -11.58
CA SER A 90 7.07 23.48 -10.86
C SER A 90 8.06 22.70 -11.73
N LEU A 91 7.59 21.76 -12.56
CA LEU A 91 8.43 21.04 -13.51
C LEU A 91 9.04 21.99 -14.55
N VAL A 92 8.22 22.84 -15.17
CA VAL A 92 8.68 23.80 -16.20
C VAL A 92 9.69 24.78 -15.60
N PHE A 93 9.40 25.32 -14.41
CA PHE A 93 10.34 26.18 -13.70
C PHE A 93 11.66 25.46 -13.41
N SER A 94 11.59 24.20 -12.95
CA SER A 94 12.77 23.40 -12.69
C SER A 94 13.58 23.13 -13.97
N LEU A 95 12.93 22.80 -15.09
CA LEU A 95 13.60 22.54 -16.37
C LEU A 95 14.30 23.79 -16.94
N ILE A 96 13.73 24.99 -16.76
CA ILE A 96 14.24 26.23 -17.34
C ILE A 96 15.28 26.90 -16.45
N TYR A 97 15.03 27.01 -15.15
CA TYR A 97 15.84 27.86 -14.26
C TYR A 97 16.76 27.08 -13.33
N ILE A 98 16.33 25.91 -12.86
CA ILE A 98 17.09 25.13 -11.88
C ILE A 98 18.02 24.15 -12.60
N GLY A 99 17.47 23.34 -13.49
CA GLY A 99 18.13 22.24 -14.17
C GLY A 99 19.44 22.60 -14.86
N PRO A 100 19.51 23.71 -15.63
CA PRO A 100 20.76 24.12 -16.28
C PRO A 100 21.89 24.46 -15.30
N SER A 101 21.59 24.73 -14.03
CA SER A 101 22.57 25.07 -13.00
C SER A 101 23.18 23.84 -12.30
N PHE A 102 22.74 22.62 -12.63
CA PHE A 102 23.18 21.38 -11.99
C PHE A 102 23.78 20.40 -12.99
N GLU A 103 25.00 19.93 -12.73
CA GLU A 103 25.72 18.98 -13.62
C GLU A 103 25.04 17.62 -13.74
N ASN A 104 24.27 17.20 -12.72
CA ASN A 104 23.58 15.91 -12.67
C ASN A 104 22.05 16.05 -12.72
N PHE A 105 21.56 17.03 -13.45
CA PHE A 105 20.13 17.16 -13.70
C PHE A 105 19.72 16.35 -14.94
N PHE A 106 18.78 15.44 -14.75
CA PHE A 106 18.27 14.58 -15.82
C PHE A 106 16.83 14.98 -16.19
N PRO A 107 16.61 15.78 -17.26
CA PRO A 107 15.29 16.28 -17.64
C PRO A 107 14.25 15.18 -17.83
N ARG A 108 14.66 14.04 -18.42
CA ARG A 108 13.78 12.88 -18.65
C ARG A 108 13.26 12.29 -17.34
N VAL A 109 14.10 12.21 -16.31
CA VAL A 109 13.70 11.70 -14.97
C VAL A 109 12.75 12.67 -14.29
N ALA A 110 12.98 13.98 -14.42
CA ALA A 110 12.08 15.01 -13.88
C ALA A 110 10.67 14.91 -14.52
N ILE A 111 10.60 14.74 -15.85
CA ILE A 111 9.34 14.54 -16.57
C ILE A 111 8.65 13.25 -16.11
N LEU A 112 9.37 12.13 -16.05
CA LEU A 112 8.81 10.85 -15.59
C LEU A 112 8.29 10.91 -14.15
N SER A 113 8.98 11.63 -13.28
CA SER A 113 8.53 11.87 -11.90
C SER A 113 7.20 12.63 -11.84
N TYR A 114 7.01 13.62 -12.71
CA TYR A 114 5.74 14.33 -12.84
C TYR A 114 4.63 13.43 -13.40
N VAL A 115 4.92 12.67 -14.48
CA VAL A 115 3.96 11.73 -15.10
C VAL A 115 3.47 10.70 -14.08
N ARG A 116 4.35 10.19 -13.21
CA ARG A 116 3.98 9.23 -12.16
C ARG A 116 2.93 9.76 -11.19
N ARG A 117 2.93 11.07 -10.89
CA ARG A 117 1.89 11.70 -10.05
C ARG A 117 0.53 11.71 -10.74
N ILE A 118 0.51 11.93 -12.05
CA ILE A 118 -0.71 11.85 -12.85
C ILE A 118 -1.20 10.40 -12.91
N GLU A 119 -0.31 9.46 -13.20
CA GLU A 119 -0.60 8.02 -13.28
C GLU A 119 -1.25 7.50 -11.99
N TYR A 120 -0.77 7.90 -10.82
CA TYR A 120 -1.36 7.43 -9.55
C TYR A 120 -2.74 8.03 -9.28
N MET A 121 -2.92 9.31 -9.57
CA MET A 121 -4.18 10.00 -9.31
C MET A 121 -5.25 9.72 -10.39
N ILE A 122 -4.87 9.32 -11.61
CA ILE A 122 -5.85 8.99 -12.67
C ILE A 122 -6.73 7.80 -12.27
N LEU A 123 -6.21 6.86 -11.47
CA LEU A 123 -6.93 5.71 -10.96
C LEU A 123 -8.17 6.10 -10.15
N PHE A 124 -8.14 7.26 -9.48
CA PHE A 124 -9.31 7.79 -8.80
C PHE A 124 -10.47 8.05 -9.78
N PHE A 125 -10.20 8.70 -10.92
CA PHE A 125 -11.24 8.99 -11.91
C PHE A 125 -11.76 7.74 -12.59
N ILE A 126 -10.86 6.79 -12.90
CA ILE A 126 -11.23 5.50 -13.46
C ILE A 126 -12.15 4.76 -12.47
N ALA A 127 -11.73 4.58 -11.22
CA ALA A 127 -12.52 3.93 -10.19
C ALA A 127 -13.86 4.66 -9.97
N PHE A 128 -13.86 5.98 -9.82
CA PHE A 128 -15.08 6.76 -9.61
C PHE A 128 -16.09 6.57 -10.76
N SER A 129 -15.64 6.61 -12.01
CA SER A 129 -16.51 6.47 -13.19
C SER A 129 -17.22 5.11 -13.28
N THR A 130 -16.72 4.10 -12.56
CA THR A 130 -17.28 2.76 -12.53
C THR A 130 -18.30 2.54 -11.40
N ILE A 131 -18.28 3.36 -10.35
CA ILE A 131 -19.19 3.23 -9.21
C ILE A 131 -20.54 3.86 -9.58
N LYS A 132 -21.51 3.01 -9.93
CA LYS A 132 -22.87 3.45 -10.29
C LYS A 132 -23.90 3.07 -9.23
N SER A 133 -23.53 2.18 -8.32
CA SER A 133 -24.41 1.64 -7.29
C SER A 133 -23.64 1.20 -6.05
N VAL A 134 -24.36 1.03 -4.94
CA VAL A 134 -23.82 0.43 -3.70
C VAL A 134 -23.29 -1.00 -3.94
N LYS A 135 -23.83 -1.70 -4.95
CA LYS A 135 -23.35 -3.03 -5.33
C LYS A 135 -21.92 -2.97 -5.86
N ASP A 136 -21.58 -1.98 -6.67
CA ASP A 136 -20.23 -1.83 -7.22
C ASP A 136 -19.21 -1.58 -6.10
N LEU A 137 -19.57 -0.75 -5.13
CA LEU A 137 -18.75 -0.53 -3.93
C LEU A 137 -18.56 -1.82 -3.12
N LYS A 138 -19.61 -2.62 -2.94
CA LYS A 138 -19.51 -3.92 -2.27
C LYS A 138 -18.56 -4.87 -3.00
N ASP A 139 -18.63 -4.93 -4.33
CA ASP A 139 -17.74 -5.77 -5.13
C ASP A 139 -16.28 -5.35 -4.90
N TYR A 140 -15.97 -4.05 -4.91
CA TYR A 140 -14.62 -3.55 -4.60
C TYR A 140 -14.16 -3.86 -3.18
N LEU A 141 -15.03 -3.75 -2.19
CA LEU A 141 -14.71 -4.11 -0.81
C LEU A 141 -14.45 -5.61 -0.64
N ILE A 142 -15.15 -6.47 -1.38
CA ILE A 142 -14.90 -7.92 -1.39
C ILE A 142 -13.53 -8.21 -2.00
N VAL A 143 -13.24 -7.63 -3.17
CA VAL A 143 -11.92 -7.81 -3.82
C VAL A 143 -10.80 -7.26 -2.93
N LEU A 144 -10.98 -6.09 -2.33
CA LEU A 144 -10.03 -5.51 -1.38
C LEU A 144 -9.82 -6.44 -0.17
N SER A 145 -10.89 -6.99 0.42
CA SER A 145 -10.78 -7.93 1.55
C SER A 145 -10.04 -9.20 1.18
N ALA A 146 -10.32 -9.78 0.00
CA ALA A 146 -9.62 -10.95 -0.51
C ALA A 146 -8.14 -10.66 -0.78
N THR A 147 -7.85 -9.47 -1.32
CA THR A 147 -6.48 -8.99 -1.56
C THR A 147 -5.70 -8.86 -0.26
N ILE A 148 -6.32 -8.27 0.77
CA ILE A 148 -5.72 -8.13 2.10
C ILE A 148 -5.44 -9.49 2.71
N LEU A 149 -6.38 -10.42 2.59
CA LEU A 149 -6.17 -11.78 3.07
C LEU A 149 -4.96 -12.40 2.37
N GLY A 150 -4.85 -12.26 1.05
CA GLY A 150 -3.75 -12.80 0.26
C GLY A 150 -2.38 -12.28 0.69
N PHE A 151 -2.16 -10.96 0.69
CA PHE A 151 -0.86 -10.42 1.08
C PHE A 151 -0.59 -10.59 2.58
N SER A 152 -1.62 -10.66 3.42
CA SER A 152 -1.44 -10.89 4.85
C SER A 152 -1.01 -12.33 5.13
N LEU A 153 -1.62 -13.33 4.49
CA LEU A 153 -1.17 -14.72 4.59
C LEU A 153 0.27 -14.86 4.08
N TYR A 154 0.60 -14.18 2.97
CA TYR A 154 1.95 -14.15 2.44
C TYR A 154 2.96 -13.51 3.43
N GLY A 155 2.58 -12.40 4.07
CA GLY A 155 3.39 -11.73 5.08
C GLY A 155 3.59 -12.55 6.35
N VAL A 156 2.56 -13.31 6.79
CA VAL A 156 2.69 -14.29 7.88
C VAL A 156 3.68 -15.39 7.48
N GLY A 157 3.57 -15.89 6.25
CA GLY A 157 4.53 -16.84 5.67
C GLY A 157 5.96 -16.31 5.73
N GLN A 158 6.18 -15.07 5.27
CA GLN A 158 7.49 -14.42 5.36
C GLN A 158 8.04 -14.33 6.78
N HIS A 159 7.21 -14.00 7.77
CA HIS A 159 7.66 -13.84 9.16
C HIS A 159 8.01 -15.16 9.84
N PHE A 160 7.14 -16.16 9.70
CA PHE A 160 7.24 -17.41 10.45
C PHE A 160 7.93 -18.54 9.70
N TYR A 161 8.38 -18.32 8.46
CA TYR A 161 9.00 -19.34 7.62
C TYR A 161 10.15 -20.08 8.31
N LEU A 162 11.07 -19.36 8.97
CA LEU A 162 12.21 -19.99 9.67
C LEU A 162 11.76 -20.76 10.91
N SER A 163 10.76 -20.26 11.65
CA SER A 163 10.17 -20.99 12.77
C SER A 163 9.47 -22.27 12.30
N ALA A 164 8.79 -22.23 11.14
CA ALA A 164 8.18 -23.40 10.52
C ALA A 164 9.23 -24.41 10.05
N TRP A 165 10.37 -23.93 9.50
CA TRP A 165 11.50 -24.78 9.15
C TRP A 165 12.03 -25.54 10.37
N GLY A 166 12.22 -24.86 11.50
CA GLY A 166 12.66 -25.48 12.75
C GLY A 166 11.65 -26.49 13.31
N ALA A 167 10.35 -26.24 13.15
CA ALA A 167 9.30 -27.16 13.61
C ALA A 167 9.12 -28.40 12.71
N PHE A 168 9.38 -28.28 11.41
CA PHE A 168 9.14 -29.34 10.41
C PHE A 168 10.33 -29.57 9.47
N PRO A 169 11.54 -29.89 9.97
CA PRO A 169 12.76 -29.94 9.16
C PRO A 169 12.66 -30.93 7.99
N LYS A 170 12.13 -32.13 8.22
CA LYS A 170 11.96 -33.17 7.17
C LYS A 170 11.08 -32.72 5.98
N PHE A 171 10.09 -31.89 6.25
CA PHE A 171 9.21 -31.36 5.18
C PHE A 171 9.98 -30.37 4.30
N PHE A 172 10.73 -29.47 4.95
CA PHE A 172 11.45 -28.40 4.28
C PHE A 172 12.77 -28.83 3.63
N GLU A 173 13.42 -29.89 4.13
CA GLU A 173 14.51 -30.58 3.43
C GLU A 173 14.04 -31.13 2.07
N LYS A 174 12.81 -31.66 2.02
CA LYS A 174 12.19 -32.15 0.78
C LYS A 174 11.66 -31.02 -0.11
N PHE A 175 11.12 -29.97 0.49
CA PHE A 175 10.52 -28.82 -0.19
C PHE A 175 11.19 -27.52 0.28
N SER A 176 12.40 -27.28 -0.21
CA SER A 176 13.13 -26.05 0.11
C SER A 176 12.58 -24.87 -0.68
N PHE A 177 11.72 -24.09 -0.04
CA PHE A 177 11.20 -22.82 -0.56
C PHE A 177 11.10 -21.82 0.56
N CYS A 178 11.33 -20.54 0.32
CA CYS A 178 10.97 -19.45 1.24
C CYS A 178 9.83 -18.62 0.62
N PHE A 179 9.27 -17.68 1.39
CA PHE A 179 8.40 -16.63 0.84
C PHE A 179 9.27 -15.43 0.45
N PRO A 180 9.65 -15.26 -0.84
CA PRO A 180 10.59 -14.21 -1.21
C PRO A 180 10.02 -12.80 -1.00
N SER A 181 10.89 -11.86 -0.71
CA SER A 181 10.62 -10.43 -0.68
C SER A 181 11.30 -9.79 -1.88
N PHE A 182 10.58 -8.92 -2.60
CA PHE A 182 11.10 -8.17 -3.75
C PHE A 182 11.14 -6.69 -3.39
N GLN A 183 12.28 -6.24 -2.87
CA GLN A 183 12.43 -4.89 -2.34
C GLN A 183 12.97 -3.94 -3.40
N THR A 184 12.63 -2.65 -3.30
CA THR A 184 13.19 -1.62 -4.19
C THR A 184 13.85 -0.48 -3.41
N GLY A 185 14.36 -0.77 -2.22
CA GLY A 185 14.92 0.22 -1.30
C GLY A 185 16.34 0.69 -1.65
N ASN A 186 17.04 -0.03 -2.53
CA ASN A 186 18.35 0.35 -3.07
C ASN A 186 18.49 -0.16 -4.51
N GLU A 187 19.57 0.26 -5.17
CA GLU A 187 19.87 -0.09 -6.57
C GLU A 187 19.93 -1.60 -6.81
N GLU A 188 20.56 -2.36 -5.92
CA GLU A 188 20.73 -3.81 -6.09
C GLU A 188 19.40 -4.56 -5.96
N PHE A 189 18.58 -4.21 -4.97
CA PHE A 189 17.30 -4.86 -4.75
C PHE A 189 16.27 -4.48 -5.81
N ALA A 190 16.33 -3.25 -6.33
CA ALA A 190 15.44 -2.77 -7.39
C ALA A 190 15.51 -3.61 -8.68
N LYS A 191 16.58 -4.40 -8.87
CA LYS A 191 16.73 -5.38 -9.96
C LYS A 191 15.78 -6.59 -9.85
N GLY A 192 14.94 -6.67 -8.81
CA GLY A 192 13.93 -7.72 -8.65
C GLY A 192 14.49 -9.04 -8.12
N ILE A 193 15.56 -8.97 -7.33
CA ILE A 193 16.19 -10.15 -6.74
C ILE A 193 15.30 -10.70 -5.61
N PRO A 194 14.94 -11.99 -5.61
CA PRO A 194 14.16 -12.59 -4.53
C PRO A 194 15.01 -12.72 -3.25
N LEU A 195 14.53 -12.17 -2.14
CA LEU A 195 15.20 -12.23 -0.85
C LEU A 195 14.41 -13.04 0.17
N CYS A 196 15.05 -14.05 0.79
CA CYS A 196 14.49 -14.71 1.96
C CYS A 196 14.80 -13.87 3.21
N LEU A 197 13.76 -13.49 3.95
CA LEU A 197 13.91 -12.63 5.11
C LEU A 197 14.45 -13.43 6.33
N PRO A 198 15.47 -12.93 7.05
CA PRO A 198 15.88 -13.53 8.32
C PRO A 198 14.83 -13.28 9.42
N SER A 199 14.90 -14.01 10.53
CA SER A 199 13.87 -14.02 11.59
C SER A 199 13.58 -12.66 12.22
N ASN A 200 14.55 -11.74 12.19
CA ASN A 200 14.45 -10.39 12.74
C ASN A 200 14.16 -9.31 11.69
N ALA A 201 14.01 -9.68 10.41
CA ALA A 201 13.76 -8.71 9.36
C ALA A 201 12.31 -8.21 9.37
N ARG A 202 12.13 -7.02 8.80
CA ARG A 202 10.84 -6.37 8.67
C ARG A 202 10.07 -6.99 7.52
N VAL A 203 8.83 -7.40 7.79
CA VAL A 203 7.97 -7.99 6.76
C VAL A 203 7.58 -6.95 5.72
N THR A 204 7.62 -7.35 4.46
CA THR A 204 7.28 -6.51 3.29
C THR A 204 6.13 -7.08 2.48
N SER A 205 5.81 -8.37 2.69
CA SER A 205 4.93 -9.15 1.84
C SER A 205 5.37 -9.03 0.37
N THR A 206 4.44 -8.69 -0.51
CA THR A 206 4.62 -8.44 -1.95
C THR A 206 4.88 -6.97 -2.28
N PHE A 207 5.00 -6.09 -1.27
CA PHE A 207 5.27 -4.67 -1.47
C PHE A 207 6.77 -4.40 -1.63
N ALA A 208 7.10 -3.27 -2.26
CA ALA A 208 8.48 -2.82 -2.52
C ALA A 208 9.30 -2.53 -1.25
N GLY A 209 8.63 -2.41 -0.09
CA GLY A 209 9.28 -2.27 1.20
C GLY A 209 8.28 -2.33 2.35
N HIS A 210 8.81 -2.43 3.57
CA HIS A 210 8.02 -2.49 4.80
C HIS A 210 7.28 -1.17 5.06
N TYR A 211 7.84 -0.04 4.62
CA TYR A 211 7.17 1.25 4.68
C TYR A 211 5.93 1.30 3.77
N ASP A 212 6.03 0.80 2.55
CA ASP A 212 4.91 0.76 1.59
C ASP A 212 3.75 -0.10 2.11
N LEU A 213 4.07 -1.32 2.60
CA LEU A 213 3.09 -2.20 3.23
C LEU A 213 2.45 -1.52 4.46
N SER A 214 3.26 -0.88 5.30
CA SER A 214 2.75 -0.21 6.50
C SER A 214 1.83 0.98 6.16
N ALA A 215 2.17 1.78 5.15
CA ALA A 215 1.37 2.90 4.70
C ALA A 215 0.04 2.43 4.07
N TYR A 216 0.08 1.33 3.32
CA TYR A 216 -1.11 0.69 2.79
C TYR A 216 -2.05 0.23 3.92
N LEU A 217 -1.51 -0.44 4.94
CA LEU A 217 -2.28 -0.94 6.09
C LEU A 217 -2.85 0.19 6.96
N VAL A 218 -2.14 1.30 7.12
CA VAL A 218 -2.62 2.51 7.83
C VAL A 218 -3.94 3.01 7.25
N LEU A 219 -4.09 2.96 5.93
CA LEU A 219 -5.33 3.39 5.25
C LEU A 219 -6.41 2.33 5.29
N VAL A 220 -6.03 1.06 5.14
CA VAL A 220 -6.98 -0.02 4.91
C VAL A 220 -7.59 -0.57 6.21
N ILE A 221 -6.85 -0.61 7.32
CA ILE A 221 -7.35 -1.09 8.61
C ILE A 221 -8.58 -0.26 9.07
N PRO A 222 -8.55 1.09 9.06
CA PRO A 222 -9.74 1.89 9.37
C PRO A 222 -10.93 1.61 8.46
N ILE A 223 -10.70 1.35 7.17
CA ILE A 223 -11.75 0.99 6.21
C ILE A 223 -12.38 -0.35 6.61
N LEU A 224 -11.58 -1.38 6.89
CA LEU A 224 -12.08 -2.69 7.30
C LEU A 224 -12.94 -2.61 8.57
N ILE A 225 -12.47 -1.84 9.57
CA ILE A 225 -13.20 -1.66 10.83
C ILE A 225 -14.49 -0.84 10.61
N GLY A 226 -14.46 0.18 9.75
CA GLY A 226 -15.67 0.91 9.35
C GLY A 226 -16.71 0.02 8.67
N VAL A 227 -16.27 -0.86 7.78
CA VAL A 227 -17.15 -1.85 7.12
C VAL A 227 -17.69 -2.86 8.13
N PHE A 228 -16.86 -3.34 9.07
CA PHE A 228 -17.27 -4.23 10.15
C PHE A 228 -18.47 -3.68 10.94
N PHE A 229 -18.45 -2.40 11.31
CA PHE A 229 -19.57 -1.76 12.02
C PHE A 229 -20.80 -1.51 11.13
N SER A 230 -20.62 -1.46 9.81
CA SER A 230 -21.70 -1.19 8.85
C SER A 230 -22.47 -2.45 8.43
N LEU A 231 -21.92 -3.65 8.61
CA LEU A 231 -22.59 -4.90 8.22
C LEU A 231 -23.67 -5.33 9.23
N LYS A 232 -24.63 -6.15 8.77
CA LYS A 232 -25.65 -6.79 9.63
C LYS A 232 -25.35 -8.27 9.89
N LYS A 233 -24.85 -9.00 8.88
CA LYS A 233 -24.62 -10.46 8.95
C LYS A 233 -23.45 -10.80 9.89
N SER A 234 -23.70 -11.70 10.85
CA SER A 234 -22.74 -12.07 11.90
C SER A 234 -21.49 -12.76 11.36
N ILE A 235 -21.64 -13.68 10.39
CA ILE A 235 -20.49 -14.42 9.81
C ILE A 235 -19.51 -13.47 9.12
N THR A 236 -19.99 -12.57 8.26
CA THR A 236 -19.14 -11.59 7.57
C THR A 236 -18.47 -10.62 8.54
N LYS A 237 -19.11 -10.30 9.67
CA LYS A 237 -18.48 -9.50 10.74
C LYS A 237 -17.31 -10.25 11.37
N LYS A 238 -17.51 -11.52 11.74
CA LYS A 238 -16.43 -12.35 12.33
C LYS A 238 -15.24 -12.44 11.38
N LEU A 239 -15.48 -12.67 10.09
CA LEU A 239 -14.42 -12.72 9.07
C LEU A 239 -13.67 -11.38 8.95
N LEU A 240 -14.37 -10.24 8.89
CA LEU A 240 -13.71 -8.92 8.84
C LEU A 240 -12.95 -8.59 10.12
N PHE A 241 -13.43 -9.04 11.27
CA PHE A 241 -12.73 -8.85 12.54
C PHE A 241 -11.42 -9.64 12.57
N ILE A 242 -11.45 -10.92 12.17
CA ILE A 242 -10.24 -11.75 12.04
C ILE A 242 -9.27 -11.12 11.03
N LEU A 243 -9.77 -10.66 9.89
CA LEU A 243 -8.96 -9.99 8.87
C LEU A 243 -8.32 -8.70 9.40
N SER A 244 -9.05 -7.94 10.23
CA SER A 244 -8.54 -6.71 10.86
C SER A 244 -7.43 -7.03 11.87
N ILE A 245 -7.60 -8.05 12.71
CA ILE A 245 -6.55 -8.53 13.63
C ILE A 245 -5.33 -8.96 12.83
N LEU A 246 -5.52 -9.78 11.78
CA LEU A 246 -4.43 -10.22 10.93
C LEU A 246 -3.69 -9.04 10.29
N SER A 247 -4.42 -8.04 9.80
CA SER A 247 -3.86 -6.81 9.22
C SER A 247 -3.06 -6.00 10.25
N ILE A 248 -3.54 -5.88 11.48
CA ILE A 248 -2.82 -5.22 12.59
C ILE A 248 -1.54 -5.99 12.93
N THR A 249 -1.60 -7.32 12.99
CA THR A 249 -0.42 -8.16 13.23
C THR A 249 0.62 -7.99 12.12
N ILE A 250 0.21 -7.96 10.84
CA ILE A 250 1.14 -7.67 9.74
C ILE A 250 1.72 -6.27 9.85
N LEU A 251 0.93 -5.26 10.23
CA LEU A 251 1.43 -3.91 10.48
C LEU A 251 2.51 -3.92 11.57
N ILE A 252 2.33 -4.68 12.65
CA ILE A 252 3.32 -4.85 13.72
C ILE A 252 4.60 -5.52 13.18
N PHE A 253 4.49 -6.53 12.32
CA PHE A 253 5.65 -7.18 11.70
C PHE A 253 6.45 -6.27 10.74
N THR A 254 5.89 -5.15 10.29
CA THR A 254 6.67 -4.13 9.57
C THR A 254 7.66 -3.37 10.46
N SER A 255 7.51 -3.44 11.80
CA SER A 255 8.32 -2.72 12.79
C SER A 255 8.38 -1.19 12.56
N SER A 256 7.32 -0.62 11.95
CA SER A 256 7.22 0.81 11.62
C SER A 256 6.48 1.56 12.73
N ARG A 257 7.23 2.26 13.59
CA ARG A 257 6.67 3.08 14.69
C ARG A 257 5.73 4.17 14.20
N ASN A 258 6.13 4.90 13.17
CA ASN A 258 5.36 6.03 12.64
C ASN A 258 4.04 5.55 12.02
N ALA A 259 4.07 4.43 11.28
CA ALA A 259 2.85 3.84 10.74
C ALA A 259 1.93 3.33 11.86
N PHE A 260 2.51 2.76 12.94
CA PHE A 260 1.74 2.35 14.10
C PHE A 260 1.01 3.53 14.79
N VAL A 261 1.69 4.67 14.97
CA VAL A 261 1.02 5.86 15.50
C VAL A 261 -0.04 6.39 14.52
N ALA A 262 0.28 6.42 13.22
CA ALA A 262 -0.62 6.90 12.18
C ALA A 262 -1.91 6.08 12.07
N TYR A 263 -1.85 4.74 12.12
CA TYR A 263 -3.09 3.95 12.07
C TYR A 263 -3.90 4.10 13.36
N LEU A 264 -3.29 4.24 14.55
CA LEU A 264 -4.04 4.50 15.79
C LEU A 264 -4.82 5.81 15.69
N GLY A 265 -4.17 6.86 15.19
CA GLY A 265 -4.83 8.14 14.89
C GLY A 265 -5.94 7.97 13.86
N GLY A 266 -5.62 7.41 12.69
CA GLY A 266 -6.59 7.20 11.60
C GLY A 266 -7.79 6.34 12.00
N LEU A 267 -7.57 5.29 12.80
CA LEU A 267 -8.63 4.45 13.35
C LEU A 267 -9.50 5.21 14.35
N SER A 268 -8.88 5.99 15.24
CA SER A 268 -9.60 6.82 16.22
C SER A 268 -10.49 7.85 15.53
N PHE A 269 -9.97 8.49 14.48
CA PHE A 269 -10.76 9.39 13.63
C PHE A 269 -11.88 8.64 12.93
N ALA A 270 -11.60 7.53 12.24
CA ALA A 270 -12.61 6.76 11.53
C ALA A 270 -13.76 6.30 12.45
N LEU A 271 -13.44 5.76 13.64
CA LEU A 271 -14.42 5.36 14.66
C LEU A 271 -15.22 6.56 15.19
N SER A 272 -14.58 7.72 15.33
CA SER A 272 -15.26 8.96 15.72
C SER A 272 -16.25 9.41 14.66
N PHE A 273 -15.86 9.38 13.38
CA PHE A 273 -16.72 9.75 12.24
C PHE A 273 -17.96 8.86 12.12
N ILE A 274 -17.84 7.55 12.41
CA ILE A 274 -18.99 6.63 12.38
C ILE A 274 -19.77 6.57 13.70
N ASN A 275 -19.53 7.50 14.63
CA ASN A 275 -20.17 7.58 15.95
C ASN A 275 -19.98 6.32 16.82
N LYS A 276 -18.82 5.67 16.72
CA LYS A 276 -18.43 4.47 17.50
C LYS A 276 -17.27 4.75 18.46
N LYS A 277 -17.22 5.96 19.04
CA LYS A 277 -16.15 6.43 19.95
C LYS A 277 -15.85 5.47 21.12
N LYS A 278 -16.86 4.79 21.66
CA LYS A 278 -16.71 3.80 22.76
C LYS A 278 -15.76 2.64 22.41
N TYR A 279 -15.59 2.33 21.13
CA TYR A 279 -14.72 1.24 20.67
C TYR A 279 -13.27 1.67 20.44
N ILE A 280 -12.96 2.97 20.52
CA ILE A 280 -11.58 3.47 20.35
C ILE A 280 -10.66 2.82 21.38
N PHE A 281 -11.02 2.90 22.66
CA PHE A 281 -10.20 2.35 23.74
C PHE A 281 -9.94 0.83 23.62
N PRO A 282 -10.96 -0.03 23.39
CA PRO A 282 -10.73 -1.45 23.13
C PRO A 282 -9.78 -1.74 21.97
N PHE A 283 -9.88 -1.01 20.84
CA PHE A 283 -9.00 -1.24 19.70
C PHE A 283 -7.55 -0.78 19.94
N ILE A 284 -7.36 0.32 20.69
CA ILE A 284 -6.03 0.76 21.13
C ILE A 284 -5.42 -0.28 22.06
N LEU A 285 -6.18 -0.74 23.07
CA LEU A 285 -5.69 -1.74 24.03
C LEU A 285 -5.32 -3.05 23.34
N LEU A 286 -6.19 -3.55 22.45
CA LEU A 286 -5.93 -4.74 21.64
C LEU A 286 -4.66 -4.59 20.81
N SER A 287 -4.48 -3.43 20.20
CA SER A 287 -3.31 -3.14 19.38
C SER A 287 -2.00 -3.14 20.17
N VAL A 288 -2.00 -2.47 21.33
CA VAL A 288 -0.83 -2.42 22.21
C VAL A 288 -0.52 -3.81 22.76
N PHE A 289 -1.55 -4.56 23.15
CA PHE A 289 -1.39 -5.95 23.58
C PHE A 289 -0.76 -6.83 22.49
N LEU A 290 -1.25 -6.77 21.25
CA LEU A 290 -0.66 -7.49 20.12
C LEU A 290 0.78 -7.06 19.86
N MET A 291 1.09 -5.77 19.96
CA MET A 291 2.45 -5.26 19.79
C MET A 291 3.40 -5.87 20.83
N LEU A 292 2.98 -5.92 22.11
CA LEU A 292 3.78 -6.49 23.20
C LEU A 292 3.96 -8.00 23.04
N LEU A 293 2.95 -8.71 22.55
CA LEU A 293 3.04 -10.16 22.31
C LEU A 293 3.97 -10.52 21.15
N PHE A 294 3.91 -9.78 20.05
CA PHE A 294 4.52 -10.19 18.78
C PHE A 294 5.78 -9.41 18.39
N SER A 295 6.12 -8.30 19.06
CA SER A 295 7.24 -7.46 18.61
C SER A 295 8.02 -6.79 19.74
N GLY A 296 8.93 -7.56 20.34
CA GLY A 296 9.94 -7.02 21.26
C GLY A 296 10.84 -5.96 20.61
N SER A 297 11.12 -6.08 19.31
CA SER A 297 11.95 -5.11 18.56
C SER A 297 11.24 -3.77 18.33
N MET A 298 9.93 -3.77 18.13
CA MET A 298 9.16 -2.53 18.03
C MET A 298 8.98 -1.88 19.38
N ALA A 299 8.70 -2.67 20.43
CA ALA A 299 8.59 -2.19 21.80
C ALA A 299 9.90 -1.55 22.28
N SER A 300 11.05 -2.19 22.06
CA SER A 300 12.37 -1.63 22.42
C SER A 300 12.65 -0.32 21.68
N ARG A 301 12.29 -0.22 20.40
CA ARG A 301 12.43 1.02 19.63
C ARG A 301 11.47 2.11 20.10
N PHE A 302 10.27 1.80 20.58
CA PHE A 302 9.41 2.81 21.21
C PHE A 302 10.03 3.35 22.49
N MET A 303 10.60 2.46 23.32
CA MET A 303 11.31 2.86 24.54
C MET A 303 12.54 3.74 24.24
N GLN A 304 13.27 3.45 23.15
CA GLN A 304 14.41 4.28 22.72
C GLN A 304 14.00 5.69 22.26
N THR A 305 12.79 5.87 21.70
CA THR A 305 12.32 7.21 21.30
C THR A 305 12.08 8.11 22.51
N LEU A 306 11.70 7.52 23.64
CA LEU A 306 11.42 8.25 24.89
C LEU A 306 12.63 8.32 25.82
N ARG A 307 13.81 7.87 25.38
CA ARG A 307 15.04 8.04 26.15
C ARG A 307 15.39 9.53 26.23
N PHE A 308 15.24 10.09 27.42
CA PHE A 308 15.90 11.32 27.79
C PHE A 308 17.40 11.04 27.81
N ALA A 309 18.13 11.55 26.82
CA ALA A 309 19.58 11.46 26.84
C ALA A 309 20.10 12.34 27.99
N SER A 310 20.59 11.70 29.05
CA SER A 310 21.44 12.36 30.05
C SER A 310 22.77 12.67 29.38
N VAL A 311 22.91 13.89 28.87
CA VAL A 311 24.19 14.37 28.34
C VAL A 311 25.03 14.88 29.50
N VAL A 312 26.24 14.34 29.63
CA VAL A 312 27.25 14.86 30.56
C VAL A 312 27.81 16.12 29.92
N THR A 313 27.65 17.25 30.60
CA THR A 313 28.22 18.53 30.20
C THR A 313 29.45 18.86 31.05
N ASN A 314 30.51 19.38 30.43
CA ASN A 314 31.64 19.92 31.18
C ASN A 314 31.26 21.25 31.84
N ASN A 315 32.15 21.80 32.66
CA ASN A 315 31.93 23.09 33.36
C ASN A 315 31.75 24.30 32.41
N GLN A 316 31.93 24.11 31.10
CA GLN A 316 31.75 25.10 30.04
C GLN A 316 30.46 24.87 29.24
N GLY A 317 29.61 23.91 29.65
CA GLY A 317 28.35 23.58 28.99
C GLY A 317 28.49 22.75 27.71
N GLN A 318 29.69 22.26 27.38
CA GLN A 318 29.92 21.42 26.20
C GLN A 318 29.60 19.96 26.53
N ILE A 319 28.92 19.29 25.59
CA ILE A 319 28.55 17.88 25.70
C ILE A 319 29.83 17.03 25.57
N VAL A 320 30.26 16.41 26.67
CA VAL A 320 31.46 15.55 26.74
C VAL A 320 31.14 14.06 26.69
N GLY A 321 29.87 13.68 26.82
CA GLY A 321 29.44 12.30 26.68
C GLY A 321 27.97 12.10 26.96
N GLN A 322 27.51 10.86 26.81
CA GLN A 322 26.19 10.41 27.23
C GLN A 322 26.39 9.59 28.51
N ALA A 323 25.69 9.93 29.59
CA ALA A 323 25.64 9.07 30.77
C ALA A 323 24.70 7.92 30.42
N ASP A 324 25.24 6.69 30.45
CA ASP A 324 24.49 5.45 30.19
C ASP A 324 23.38 5.19 31.21
#